data_AF-A0A3L7SJW9-F1
#
_entry.id   AF-A0A3L7SJW9-F1
#
_cell.length_a   1.000
_cell.length_b   1.000
_cell.length_c   1.000
_cell.angle_alpha   90.00
_cell.angle_beta   90.00
_cell.angle_gamma   90.00
#
_symmetry.space_group_name_H-M   'P 1'
#
loop_
_entity.id
_entity.type
_entity.pdbx_description
1 polymer ?
#
loop_
_entity_poly.entity_id
_entity_poly.type
_entity_poly.pdbx_seq_one_letter_code
_entity_poly.pdbx_strand_id
1 'polypeptide(L)'
;MTPVIRQVAKRPSMRLPMTPNDTPIRSPDAIRQSCAAKLRGIEISGQFIAMLGCLLRENWTTPMLVEMVSTSDGHLLGRCEGEASCQAFLGATDDLIRNIHGVAKVAELDGDEVGYLVARVTEVKKRR
;
A
#
# COMPACT_ATOMS: atom_id res chain seq x y z
N MET A 1 60.84 23.08 -36.91
CA MET A 1 59.60 22.38 -37.28
C MET A 1 58.87 22.02 -36.00
N THR A 2 57.74 22.67 -35.74
CA THR A 2 56.98 22.55 -34.47
C THR A 2 55.59 22.04 -34.80
N PRO A 3 55.04 21.00 -34.15
CA PRO A 3 53.67 20.59 -34.41
C PRO A 3 52.70 21.36 -33.51
N VAL A 4 51.69 21.97 -34.14
CA VAL A 4 50.53 22.58 -33.47
C VAL A 4 49.48 21.48 -33.25
N ILE A 5 49.23 21.11 -31.99
CA ILE A 5 48.17 20.16 -31.62
C ILE A 5 46.86 20.95 -31.53
N ARG A 6 45.93 20.70 -32.45
CA ARG A 6 44.55 21.22 -32.37
C ARG A 6 43.81 20.54 -31.22
N GLN A 7 43.41 21.33 -30.23
CA GLN A 7 42.54 20.91 -29.14
C GLN A 7 41.11 20.71 -29.67
N VAL A 8 40.61 19.48 -29.63
CA VAL A 8 39.22 19.16 -30.00
C VAL A 8 38.32 19.52 -28.81
N ALA A 9 37.49 20.55 -28.98
CA ALA A 9 36.50 20.95 -27.99
C ALA A 9 35.46 19.82 -27.78
N LYS A 10 35.39 19.29 -26.55
CA LYS A 10 34.32 18.37 -26.13
C LYS A 10 33.00 19.14 -26.08
N ARG A 11 32.04 18.77 -26.93
CA ARG A 11 30.66 19.29 -26.87
C ARG A 11 30.02 18.89 -25.54
N PRO A 12 29.34 19.79 -24.82
CA PRO A 12 28.58 19.42 -23.64
C PRO A 12 27.40 18.53 -24.07
N SER A 13 27.28 17.37 -23.43
CA SER A 13 26.15 16.46 -23.62
C SER A 13 24.88 17.16 -23.12
N MET A 14 23.99 17.50 -24.06
CA MET A 14 22.71 18.12 -23.81
C MET A 14 21.81 17.06 -23.15
N ARG A 15 21.62 17.14 -21.82
CA ARG A 15 20.61 16.30 -21.15
C ARG A 15 19.25 16.69 -21.69
N LEU A 16 18.59 15.77 -22.37
CA LEU A 16 17.19 15.91 -22.75
C LEU A 16 16.34 16.11 -21.48
N PRO A 17 15.30 16.95 -21.52
CA PRO A 17 14.37 17.10 -20.40
C PRO A 17 13.68 15.75 -20.15
N MET A 18 13.79 15.24 -18.91
CA MET A 18 13.04 14.05 -18.50
C MET A 18 11.55 14.30 -18.72
N THR A 19 10.89 13.39 -19.44
CA THR A 19 9.44 13.39 -19.56
C THR A 19 8.82 12.96 -18.22
N PRO A 20 7.61 13.38 -17.87
CA PRO A 20 7.02 13.16 -16.54
C PRO A 20 6.65 11.71 -16.20
N ASN A 21 7.05 10.70 -17.01
CA ASN A 21 6.49 9.35 -16.93
C ASN A 21 7.51 8.22 -16.78
N ASP A 22 8.77 8.54 -16.46
CA ASP A 22 9.84 7.55 -16.22
C ASP A 22 9.84 7.00 -14.78
N THR A 23 8.68 6.92 -14.12
CA THR A 23 8.62 6.25 -12.81
C THR A 23 8.70 4.74 -13.06
N PRO A 24 9.71 4.02 -12.53
CA PRO A 24 9.81 2.58 -12.74
C PRO A 24 8.57 1.87 -12.20
N ILE A 25 8.08 0.85 -12.93
CA ILE A 25 7.01 -0.02 -12.45
C ILE A 25 7.41 -0.58 -11.08
N ARG A 26 6.62 -0.30 -10.04
CA ARG A 26 6.87 -0.79 -8.68
C ARG A 26 6.41 -2.24 -8.55
N SER A 27 7.17 -3.05 -7.83
CA SER A 27 6.74 -4.40 -7.46
C SER A 27 5.64 -4.35 -6.39
N PRO A 28 4.80 -5.38 -6.27
CA PRO A 28 3.79 -5.45 -5.21
C PRO A 28 4.38 -5.29 -3.80
N ASP A 29 5.56 -5.85 -3.54
CA ASP A 29 6.23 -5.71 -2.24
C ASP A 29 6.73 -4.29 -1.98
N ALA A 30 7.22 -3.59 -3.01
CA ALA A 30 7.63 -2.20 -2.89
C ALA A 30 6.41 -1.29 -2.59
N ILE A 31 5.28 -1.53 -3.26
CA ILE A 31 4.03 -0.81 -2.99
C ILE A 31 3.55 -1.09 -1.56
N ARG A 32 3.54 -2.36 -1.13
CA ARG A 32 3.16 -2.77 0.23
C ARG A 32 4.01 -2.06 1.30
N GLN A 33 5.33 -2.05 1.13
CA GLN A 33 6.26 -1.38 2.04
C GLN A 33 6.04 0.14 2.09
N SER A 34 5.76 0.76 0.93
CA SER A 34 5.43 2.18 0.84
C SER A 34 4.14 2.52 1.60
N CYS A 35 3.07 1.73 1.40
CA CYS A 35 1.84 1.84 2.19
C CYS A 35 2.12 1.74 3.69
N ALA A 36 2.88 0.73 4.11
CA ALA A 36 3.19 0.50 5.52
C ALA A 36 3.94 1.69 6.13
N ALA A 37 4.92 2.24 5.42
CA ALA A 37 5.70 3.39 5.87
C ALA A 37 4.83 4.64 6.07
N LYS A 38 3.95 4.94 5.09
CA LYS A 38 3.07 6.13 5.14
C LYS A 38 1.96 6.00 6.18
N LEU A 39 1.37 4.82 6.33
CA LEU A 39 0.21 4.61 7.21
C LEU A 39 0.58 4.46 8.69
N ARG A 40 1.82 4.05 9.03
CA ARG A 40 2.21 3.75 10.41
C ARG A 40 2.13 4.94 11.37
N GLY A 41 2.25 6.17 10.85
CA GLY A 41 2.20 7.39 11.65
C GLY A 41 0.82 8.05 11.73
N ILE A 42 -0.21 7.49 11.10
CA ILE A 42 -1.52 8.13 11.01
C ILE A 42 -2.37 7.77 12.24
N GLU A 43 -2.92 8.79 12.89
CA GLU A 43 -3.87 8.62 13.98
C GLU A 43 -5.25 8.20 13.43
N ILE A 44 -5.58 6.93 13.62
CA ILE A 44 -6.86 6.31 13.25
C ILE A 44 -7.31 5.33 14.33
N SER A 45 -8.56 4.87 14.25
CA SER A 45 -9.11 3.91 15.23
C SER A 45 -8.28 2.62 15.29
N GLY A 46 -8.17 2.04 16.49
CA GLY A 46 -7.41 0.80 16.69
C GLY A 46 -7.89 -0.37 15.82
N GLN A 47 -9.21 -0.50 15.63
CA GLN A 47 -9.78 -1.51 14.73
C GLN A 47 -9.34 -1.31 13.27
N PHE A 48 -9.28 -0.05 12.80
CA PHE A 48 -8.82 0.22 11.45
C PHE A 48 -7.33 -0.02 11.28
N ILE A 49 -6.50 0.31 12.29
CA ILE A 49 -5.07 -0.06 12.31
C ILE A 49 -4.90 -1.57 12.22
N ALA A 50 -5.69 -2.35 12.95
CA ALA A 50 -5.65 -3.82 12.89
C ALA A 50 -6.01 -4.34 11.48
N MET A 51 -7.05 -3.78 10.84
CA MET A 51 -7.43 -4.13 9.47
C MET A 51 -6.32 -3.80 8.46
N LEU A 52 -5.73 -2.61 8.53
CA LEU A 52 -4.61 -2.22 7.65
C LEU A 52 -3.38 -3.09 7.88
N GLY A 53 -3.05 -3.39 9.14
CA GLY A 53 -1.97 -4.31 9.50
C GLY A 53 -2.19 -5.69 8.88
N CYS A 54 -3.41 -6.23 8.95
CA CYS A 54 -3.75 -7.49 8.31
C CYS A 54 -3.60 -7.43 6.77
N LEU A 55 -4.10 -6.39 6.11
CA LEU A 55 -3.99 -6.23 4.65
C LEU A 55 -2.52 -6.15 4.18
N LEU A 56 -1.69 -5.45 4.94
CA LEU A 56 -0.27 -5.21 4.66
C LEU A 56 0.67 -6.30 5.20
N ARG A 57 0.15 -7.27 5.94
CA ARG A 57 0.92 -8.34 6.62
C ARG A 57 1.91 -7.77 7.64
N GLU A 58 1.46 -6.79 8.42
CA GLU A 58 2.24 -6.09 9.42
C GLU A 58 1.70 -6.32 10.83
N ASN A 59 2.58 -6.33 11.82
CA ASN A 59 2.28 -6.61 13.23
C ASN A 59 2.05 -5.33 14.05
N TRP A 60 1.06 -4.53 13.67
CA TRP A 60 0.85 -3.19 14.26
C TRP A 60 0.02 -3.18 15.55
N THR A 61 -0.67 -4.27 15.88
CA THR A 61 -1.61 -4.33 17.00
C THR A 61 -1.38 -5.58 17.84
N THR A 62 -1.86 -5.55 19.08
CA THR A 62 -1.87 -6.70 19.98
C THR A 62 -3.25 -6.75 20.67
N PRO A 63 -4.04 -7.82 20.48
CA PRO A 63 -3.76 -8.99 19.65
C PRO A 63 -3.71 -8.64 18.15
N MET A 64 -2.91 -9.38 17.38
CA MET A 64 -2.76 -9.16 15.94
C MET A 64 -3.94 -9.76 15.18
N LEU A 65 -4.57 -8.99 14.30
CA LEU A 65 -5.55 -9.51 13.35
C LEU A 65 -4.81 -10.26 12.22
N VAL A 66 -5.00 -11.58 12.15
CA VAL A 66 -4.24 -12.47 11.23
C VAL A 66 -5.02 -12.87 9.99
N GLU A 67 -6.34 -12.80 10.05
CA GLU A 67 -7.20 -13.18 8.93
C GLU A 67 -8.49 -12.35 8.95
N MET A 68 -8.95 -11.98 7.76
CA MET A 68 -10.28 -11.43 7.52
C MET A 68 -11.02 -12.33 6.54
N VAL A 69 -12.33 -12.42 6.71
CA VAL A 69 -13.24 -13.08 5.78
C VAL A 69 -14.44 -12.19 5.53
N SER A 70 -14.90 -12.15 4.28
CA SER A 70 -16.14 -11.47 3.90
C SER A 70 -17.27 -12.48 3.92
N THR A 71 -18.38 -12.14 4.53
CA THR A 71 -19.64 -12.91 4.44
C THR A 71 -20.40 -12.54 3.16
N SER A 72 -21.42 -13.34 2.82
CA SER A 72 -22.23 -13.17 1.60
C SER A 72 -23.05 -11.89 1.59
N ASP A 73 -23.38 -11.33 2.76
CA ASP A 73 -24.07 -10.07 2.97
C ASP A 73 -23.12 -8.85 3.04
N GLY A 74 -21.83 -9.05 2.77
CA GLY A 74 -20.86 -7.96 2.64
C GLY A 74 -20.23 -7.50 3.96
N HIS A 75 -20.48 -8.21 5.08
CA HIS A 75 -19.78 -7.95 6.33
C HIS A 75 -18.39 -8.58 6.38
N LEU A 76 -17.54 -8.02 7.24
CA LEU A 76 -16.19 -8.51 7.51
C LEU A 76 -16.13 -9.11 8.91
N LEU A 77 -15.60 -10.33 8.97
CA LEU A 77 -15.21 -10.99 10.21
C LEU A 77 -13.70 -11.13 10.28
N GLY A 78 -13.15 -10.95 11.47
CA GLY A 78 -11.74 -11.08 11.78
C GLY A 78 -11.45 -12.28 12.67
N ARG A 79 -10.24 -12.82 12.52
CA ARG A 79 -9.62 -13.75 13.45
C ARG A 79 -8.33 -13.15 13.98
N CYS A 80 -8.23 -13.02 15.29
CA CYS A 80 -6.99 -12.61 15.94
C CYS A 80 -6.05 -13.81 16.10
N GLU A 81 -4.77 -13.51 16.31
CA GLU A 81 -3.79 -14.52 16.68
C GLU A 81 -4.23 -15.30 17.93
N GLY A 82 -4.07 -16.63 17.91
CA GLY A 82 -4.51 -17.51 18.98
C GLY A 82 -6.00 -17.92 18.92
N GLU A 83 -6.82 -17.27 18.10
CA GLU A 83 -8.22 -17.66 17.92
C GLU A 83 -8.36 -18.79 16.89
N ALA A 84 -9.28 -19.71 17.16
CA ALA A 84 -9.56 -20.86 16.30
C ALA A 84 -10.40 -20.52 15.05
N SER A 85 -11.16 -19.42 15.08
CA SER A 85 -12.09 -19.07 14.00
C SER A 85 -12.32 -17.56 13.91
N CYS A 86 -12.79 -17.07 12.75
CA CYS A 86 -13.16 -15.66 12.57
C CYS A 86 -14.48 -15.36 13.29
N GLN A 87 -14.42 -14.59 14.37
CA GLN A 87 -15.59 -14.24 15.20
C GLN A 87 -15.73 -12.73 15.44
N ALA A 88 -14.66 -11.95 15.30
CA ALA A 88 -14.69 -10.51 15.54
C ALA A 88 -15.41 -9.80 14.39
N PHE A 89 -16.50 -9.09 14.67
CA PHE A 89 -17.17 -8.27 13.66
C PHE A 89 -16.38 -6.99 13.39
N LEU A 90 -16.01 -6.73 12.14
CA LEU A 90 -15.15 -5.60 11.74
C LEU A 90 -15.90 -4.49 10.98
N GLY A 91 -17.16 -4.72 10.61
CA GLY A 91 -17.97 -3.79 9.82
C GLY A 91 -18.30 -4.33 8.43
N ALA A 92 -18.58 -3.43 7.48
CA ALA A 92 -18.87 -3.78 6.09
C ALA A 92 -17.65 -3.61 5.18
N THR A 93 -17.55 -4.44 4.14
CA THR A 93 -16.49 -4.34 3.12
C THR A 93 -16.50 -2.98 2.42
N ASP A 94 -17.68 -2.45 2.11
CA ASP A 94 -17.82 -1.16 1.44
C ASP A 94 -17.35 0.01 2.33
N ASP A 95 -17.62 -0.08 3.64
CA ASP A 95 -17.11 0.90 4.61
C ASP A 95 -15.59 0.84 4.71
N LEU A 96 -14.99 -0.36 4.67
CA LEU A 96 -13.53 -0.51 4.64
C LEU A 96 -12.92 0.15 3.39
N ILE A 97 -13.49 -0.07 2.21
CA ILE A 97 -13.04 0.56 0.96
C ILE A 97 -13.17 2.09 1.06
N ARG A 98 -14.29 2.60 1.56
CA ARG A 98 -14.49 4.04 1.77
C ARG A 98 -13.45 4.61 2.74
N ASN A 99 -13.16 3.91 3.84
CA ASN A 99 -12.18 4.33 4.83
C ASN A 99 -10.76 4.33 4.26
N ILE A 100 -10.41 3.35 3.40
CA ILE A 100 -9.13 3.33 2.67
C ILE A 100 -8.99 4.58 1.80
N HIS A 101 -10.03 4.96 1.07
CA HIS A 101 -10.00 6.21 0.28
C HIS A 101 -9.91 7.47 1.15
N GLY A 102 -10.52 7.46 2.34
CA GLY A 102 -10.41 8.53 3.32
C GLY A 102 -8.99 8.70 3.82
N VAL A 103 -8.37 7.63 4.32
CA VAL A 103 -7.01 7.66 4.86
C VAL A 103 -5.96 7.88 3.77
N ALA A 104 -6.21 7.43 2.54
CA ALA A 104 -5.31 7.66 1.42
C ALA A 104 -5.00 9.14 1.19
N LYS A 105 -6.01 10.02 1.37
CA LYS A 105 -5.82 11.47 1.24
C LYS A 105 -4.96 12.05 2.36
N VAL A 106 -5.12 11.53 3.58
CA VAL A 106 -4.40 12.01 4.76
C VAL A 106 -2.95 11.51 4.76
N ALA A 107 -2.74 10.27 4.36
CA ALA A 107 -1.43 9.62 4.29
C ALA A 107 -0.68 9.88 2.97
N GLU A 108 -1.26 10.71 2.08
CA GLU A 108 -0.71 11.01 0.75
C GLU A 108 -0.35 9.73 -0.03
N LEU A 109 -1.26 8.76 -0.01
CA LEU A 109 -1.14 7.56 -0.82
C LEU A 109 -1.38 7.91 -2.30
N ASP A 110 -0.54 7.36 -3.16
CA ASP A 110 -0.69 7.46 -4.61
C ASP A 110 -1.61 6.38 -5.18
N GLY A 111 -1.78 6.40 -6.52
CA GLY A 111 -2.70 5.50 -7.21
C GLY A 111 -2.36 4.02 -7.07
N ASP A 112 -1.08 3.63 -7.06
CA ASP A 112 -0.70 2.22 -6.94
C ASP A 112 -0.93 1.74 -5.49
N GLU A 113 -0.65 2.59 -4.51
CA GLU A 113 -0.84 2.28 -3.09
C GLU A 113 -2.33 2.09 -2.75
N VAL A 114 -3.19 2.97 -3.25
CA VAL A 114 -4.64 2.83 -3.12
C VAL A 114 -5.12 1.58 -3.86
N GLY A 115 -4.66 1.38 -5.10
CA GLY A 115 -5.00 0.21 -5.91
C GLY A 115 -4.61 -1.10 -5.23
N TYR A 116 -3.42 -1.14 -4.63
CA TYR A 116 -2.94 -2.29 -3.87
C TYR A 116 -3.85 -2.60 -2.67
N LEU A 117 -4.18 -1.61 -1.84
CA LEU A 117 -5.03 -1.83 -0.66
C LEU A 117 -6.43 -2.31 -1.06
N VAL A 118 -7.04 -1.69 -2.08
CA VAL A 118 -8.37 -2.10 -2.57
C VAL A 118 -8.32 -3.51 -3.14
N ALA A 119 -7.29 -3.86 -3.92
CA ALA A 119 -7.11 -5.22 -4.43
C ALA A 119 -7.01 -6.24 -3.28
N ARG A 120 -6.25 -5.92 -2.22
CA ARG A 120 -6.17 -6.79 -1.03
C ARG A 120 -7.50 -6.98 -0.33
N VAL A 121 -8.38 -5.97 -0.31
CA VAL A 121 -9.76 -6.12 0.19
C VAL A 121 -10.56 -7.08 -0.69
N THR A 122 -10.42 -7.02 -2.02
CA THR A 122 -11.14 -7.95 -2.92
C THR A 122 -10.67 -9.40 -2.80
N GLU A 123 -9.42 -9.62 -2.38
CA GLU A 123 -8.85 -10.94 -2.13
C GLU A 123 -9.24 -11.53 -0.77
N VAL A 124 -9.92 -10.76 0.09
CA VAL A 124 -10.46 -11.27 1.36
C VAL A 124 -11.38 -12.47 1.06
N LYS A 125 -11.10 -13.60 1.71
CA LYS A 125 -11.80 -14.86 1.42
C LYS A 125 -13.29 -14.69 1.66
N LYS A 126 -14.09 -15.14 0.70
CA LYS A 126 -15.54 -15.26 0.89
C LYS A 126 -15.86 -16.48 1.74
N ARG A 127 -16.47 -16.26 2.90
CA ARG A 127 -17.10 -17.31 3.70
C ARG A 127 -18.41 -17.68 3.03
N ARG A 128 -18.53 -18.93 2.59
CA ARG A 128 -19.76 -19.50 2.04
C ARG A 128 -20.74 -19.84 3.15
#